data_AF-A0A7W8NI40-F1
#
_entry.id   AF-A0A7W8NI40-F1
#
_cell.length_a   1.000
_cell.length_b   1.000
_cell.length_c   1.000
_cell.angle_alpha   90.00
_cell.angle_beta   90.00
_cell.angle_gamma   90.00
#
_symmetry.space_group_name_H-M   'P 1'
#
loop_
_entity.id
_entity.type
_entity.pdbx_description
1 polymer ?
#
loop_
_entity_poly.entity_id
_entity_poly.type
_entity_poly.pdbx_seq_one_letter_code
_entity_poly.pdbx_strand_id
1 'polypeptide(L)'
;MKKTLIVAACSTLLAACGGGGSDSSSPVNNTPALTPLSVYAGTWQSPCDDYEIDTLTLSNKADGSLEVTIKAEHFQSASCAGAPIATQTTTTNPSISYLSTADTAVQAGIGKPPTTTRIDKVNINIPPHNVVVTGPGVQRVVESGQAKWCFNVNSTSRTCIDDPGTTTAQASTGGMYISGNTLYLLSPTGPTYTVDEFYTRK
;
A
#
# COMPACT_ATOMS: atom_id res chain seq x y z
N MET A 1 16.41 8.52 -0.10
CA MET A 1 15.41 9.10 0.84
C MET A 1 14.09 8.38 0.59
N LYS A 2 13.79 7.32 1.36
CA LYS A 2 12.53 6.58 1.22
C LYS A 2 11.40 7.47 1.77
N LYS A 3 10.38 7.72 0.94
CA LYS A 3 9.26 8.62 1.24
C LYS A 3 8.23 7.84 2.06
N THR A 4 8.41 7.83 3.37
CA THR A 4 7.31 7.56 4.29
C THR A 4 6.16 8.52 3.94
N LEU A 5 4.97 7.97 3.68
CA LEU A 5 3.74 8.71 3.42
C LEU A 5 3.50 9.76 4.53
N ILE A 6 3.88 11.01 4.28
CA ILE A 6 3.54 12.15 5.13
C ILE A 6 2.33 12.82 4.49
N VAL A 7 1.15 12.55 5.06
CA VAL A 7 -0.10 13.23 4.70
C VAL A 7 -0.39 14.28 5.78
N ALA A 8 -0.21 15.55 5.43
CA ALA A 8 -0.67 16.68 6.24
C ALA A 8 -2.11 17.03 5.82
N ALA A 9 -3.06 16.76 6.71
CA ALA A 9 -4.49 16.98 6.49
C ALA A 9 -4.89 18.43 6.80
N CYS A 10 -5.50 19.12 5.82
CA CYS A 10 -6.25 20.36 6.04
C CYS A 10 -7.75 20.06 5.99
N SER A 11 -8.42 20.26 7.13
CA SER A 11 -9.85 20.04 7.32
C SER A 11 -10.67 21.22 6.80
N THR A 12 -11.59 20.98 5.85
CA THR A 12 -12.72 21.88 5.60
C THR A 12 -14.02 21.10 5.62
N LEU A 13 -14.84 21.43 6.62
CA LEU A 13 -16.20 20.95 6.83
C LEU A 13 -17.13 21.52 5.76
N LEU A 14 -17.89 20.66 5.07
CA LEU A 14 -19.18 21.04 4.51
C LEU A 14 -20.20 19.92 4.78
N ALA A 15 -21.31 20.33 5.40
CA ALA A 15 -22.49 19.53 5.67
C ALA A 15 -23.35 19.39 4.41
N ALA A 16 -24.07 18.27 4.29
CA ALA A 16 -25.37 18.22 3.65
C ALA A 16 -26.17 16.99 4.11
N CYS A 17 -27.48 17.23 4.26
CA CYS A 17 -28.55 16.40 4.80
C CYS A 17 -29.43 15.86 3.66
N GLY A 18 -30.19 14.78 3.92
CA GLY A 18 -31.31 14.25 3.10
C GLY A 18 -31.09 12.77 2.76
N GLY A 19 -31.84 11.78 3.27
CA GLY A 19 -33.31 11.60 3.21
C GLY A 19 -33.68 10.99 1.83
N GLY A 20 -34.39 9.89 1.62
CA GLY A 20 -35.10 8.88 2.39
C GLY A 20 -35.91 8.03 1.38
N GLY A 21 -36.32 6.81 1.73
CA GLY A 21 -37.53 6.16 1.17
C GLY A 21 -37.39 5.09 0.07
N SER A 22 -37.80 3.88 0.47
CA SER A 22 -38.75 2.98 -0.22
C SER A 22 -38.21 1.72 -0.90
N ASP A 23 -38.73 0.61 -0.36
CA ASP A 23 -38.55 -0.79 -0.73
C ASP A 23 -39.08 -1.14 -2.13
N SER A 24 -38.37 -2.06 -2.80
CA SER A 24 -38.91 -2.91 -3.85
C SER A 24 -38.07 -4.19 -3.93
N SER A 25 -38.58 -5.26 -3.32
CA SER A 25 -38.00 -6.59 -3.32
C SER A 25 -38.12 -7.25 -4.70
N SER A 26 -37.04 -7.18 -5.48
CA SER A 26 -36.81 -8.08 -6.63
C SER A 26 -36.14 -9.37 -6.16
N PRO A 27 -36.41 -10.52 -6.80
CA PRO A 27 -35.83 -11.80 -6.41
C PRO A 27 -34.30 -11.74 -6.52
N VAL A 28 -33.63 -11.99 -5.39
CA VAL A 28 -32.17 -11.90 -5.26
C VAL A 28 -31.54 -13.02 -6.07
N ASN A 29 -31.01 -12.67 -7.24
CA ASN A 29 -30.05 -13.50 -7.92
C ASN A 29 -28.74 -13.42 -7.11
N ASN A 30 -28.45 -14.45 -6.30
CA ASN A 30 -27.29 -14.55 -5.40
C ASN A 30 -25.96 -14.70 -6.16
N THR A 31 -25.72 -13.88 -7.17
CA THR A 31 -24.35 -13.58 -7.60
C THR A 31 -23.87 -12.50 -6.63
N PRO A 32 -22.80 -12.70 -5.84
CA PRO A 32 -22.25 -11.63 -5.02
C PRO A 32 -22.01 -10.42 -5.92
N ALA A 33 -22.66 -9.29 -5.61
CA ALA A 33 -22.37 -8.06 -6.33
C ALA A 33 -20.88 -7.80 -6.20
N LEU A 34 -20.15 -7.80 -7.32
CA LEU A 34 -18.73 -7.48 -7.31
C LEU A 34 -18.58 -6.10 -6.69
N THR A 35 -17.87 -6.03 -5.57
CA THR A 35 -17.60 -4.74 -4.92
C THR A 35 -16.59 -3.98 -5.80
N PRO A 36 -16.62 -2.63 -5.81
CA PRO A 36 -15.72 -1.85 -6.67
C PRO A 36 -14.24 -2.25 -6.54
N LEU A 37 -13.81 -2.66 -5.34
CA LEU A 37 -12.43 -3.02 -5.09
C LEU A 37 -12.02 -4.43 -5.56
N SER A 38 -12.98 -5.29 -5.91
CA SER A 38 -12.70 -6.68 -6.30
C SER A 38 -11.77 -6.82 -7.50
N VAL A 39 -11.70 -5.80 -8.36
CA VAL A 39 -10.78 -5.73 -9.51
C VAL A 39 -9.30 -5.69 -9.10
N TYR A 40 -9.00 -5.18 -7.91
CA TYR A 40 -7.63 -5.07 -7.39
C TYR A 40 -7.15 -6.34 -6.71
N ALA A 41 -8.05 -7.29 -6.41
CA ALA A 41 -7.68 -8.51 -5.73
C ALA A 41 -6.63 -9.32 -6.51
N GLY A 42 -5.68 -9.90 -5.78
CA GLY A 42 -4.57 -10.68 -6.34
C GLY A 42 -3.23 -10.32 -5.72
N THR A 43 -2.19 -10.93 -6.28
CA THR A 43 -0.79 -10.71 -5.87
C THR A 43 -0.08 -9.84 -6.90
N TRP A 44 0.61 -8.84 -6.41
CA TRP A 44 1.29 -7.81 -7.16
C TRP A 44 2.73 -7.70 -6.69
N GLN A 45 3.64 -7.36 -7.60
CA GLN A 45 5.06 -7.25 -7.34
C GLN A 45 5.59 -5.90 -7.80
N SER A 46 6.38 -5.23 -6.95
CA SER A 46 7.14 -4.07 -7.38
C SER A 46 8.19 -4.49 -8.42
N PRO A 47 8.73 -3.55 -9.22
CA PRO A 47 10.03 -3.78 -9.84
C PRO A 47 11.09 -4.06 -8.77
N CYS A 48 12.17 -4.74 -9.17
CA CYS A 48 13.37 -4.79 -8.35
C CYS A 48 13.97 -3.39 -8.25
N ASP A 49 14.09 -2.88 -7.02
CA ASP A 49 14.75 -1.60 -6.72
C ASP A 49 16.08 -1.91 -6.00
N ASP A 50 17.13 -2.05 -6.81
CA ASP A 50 18.44 -2.59 -6.44
C ASP A 50 18.34 -3.95 -5.72
N TYR A 51 18.16 -3.96 -4.40
CA TYR A 51 18.24 -5.18 -3.58
C TYR A 51 16.89 -5.61 -3.02
N GLU A 52 15.80 -4.96 -3.43
CA GLU A 52 14.50 -5.08 -2.77
C GLU A 52 13.38 -5.36 -3.77
N ILE A 53 12.50 -6.29 -3.42
CA ILE A 53 11.22 -6.50 -4.08
C ILE A 53 10.12 -6.47 -3.03
N ASP A 54 9.10 -5.67 -3.28
CA ASP A 54 7.86 -5.71 -2.52
C ASP A 54 6.83 -6.62 -3.22
N THR A 55 6.18 -7.45 -2.41
CA THR A 55 4.99 -8.21 -2.80
C THR A 55 3.80 -7.68 -2.01
N LEU A 56 2.79 -7.24 -2.75
CA LEU A 56 1.51 -6.77 -2.24
C LEU A 56 0.43 -7.80 -2.59
N THR A 57 -0.23 -8.36 -1.58
CA THR A 57 -1.40 -9.23 -1.79
C THR A 57 -2.65 -8.51 -1.29
N LEU A 58 -3.63 -8.40 -2.18
CA LEU A 58 -4.93 -7.79 -1.92
C LEU A 58 -6.01 -8.87 -1.92
N SER A 59 -6.67 -9.06 -0.78
CA SER A 59 -7.69 -10.10 -0.58
C SER A 59 -9.05 -9.49 -0.29
N ASN A 60 -10.09 -9.97 -0.95
CA ASN A 60 -11.46 -9.52 -0.68
C ASN A 60 -11.91 -9.94 0.73
N LYS A 61 -12.47 -8.98 1.47
CA LYS A 61 -13.20 -9.23 2.71
C LYS A 61 -14.70 -9.28 2.46
N ALA A 62 -15.44 -9.90 3.38
CA ALA A 62 -16.90 -10.03 3.30
C ALA A 62 -17.64 -8.67 3.34
N ASP A 63 -17.03 -7.65 3.93
CA ASP A 63 -17.55 -6.26 3.99
C ASP A 63 -17.29 -5.46 2.70
N GLY A 64 -16.67 -6.08 1.68
CA GLY A 64 -16.33 -5.44 0.41
C GLY A 64 -15.04 -4.62 0.41
N SER A 65 -14.36 -4.51 1.56
CA SER A 65 -13.01 -3.95 1.67
C SER A 65 -11.96 -4.96 1.20
N LEU A 66 -10.72 -4.49 1.02
CA LEU A 66 -9.56 -5.35 0.81
C LEU A 66 -8.76 -5.46 2.11
N GLU A 67 -8.33 -6.67 2.44
CA GLU A 67 -7.20 -6.88 3.34
C GLU A 67 -5.91 -6.77 2.53
N VAL A 68 -4.90 -6.15 3.13
CA VAL A 68 -3.61 -5.91 2.52
C VAL A 68 -2.54 -6.69 3.27
N THR A 69 -1.78 -7.50 2.55
CA THR A 69 -0.54 -8.10 3.07
C THR A 69 0.63 -7.54 2.28
N ILE A 70 1.62 -6.98 3.00
CA ILE A 70 2.84 -6.43 2.43
C ILE A 70 4.02 -7.28 2.89
N LYS A 71 4.88 -7.64 1.95
CA LYS A 71 6.12 -8.36 2.21
C LYS A 71 7.23 -7.73 1.39
N ALA A 72 8.25 -7.19 2.04
CA ALA A 72 9.48 -6.76 1.38
C ALA A 72 10.53 -7.86 1.50
N GLU A 73 11.14 -8.23 0.38
CA GLU A 73 12.20 -9.22 0.30
C GLU A 73 13.49 -8.54 -0.11
N HIS A 74 14.55 -8.71 0.68
CA HIS A 74 15.86 -8.18 0.39
C HIS A 74 16.78 -9.28 -0.13
N PHE A 75 17.59 -8.95 -1.12
CA PHE A 75 18.45 -9.88 -1.86
C PHE A 75 19.92 -9.46 -1.75
N GLN A 76 20.80 -10.42 -2.00
CA GLN A 76 22.23 -10.14 -2.08
C GLN A 76 22.63 -9.50 -3.42
N SER A 77 21.85 -9.75 -4.47
CA SER A 77 22.07 -9.22 -5.82
C SER A 77 21.26 -7.96 -6.06
N ALA A 78 21.88 -6.97 -6.72
CA ALA A 78 21.22 -5.74 -7.18
C ALA A 78 20.22 -5.97 -8.34
N SER A 79 20.10 -7.21 -8.82
CA SER A 79 19.07 -7.64 -9.77
C SER A 79 17.95 -8.42 -9.09
N CYS A 80 17.94 -8.45 -7.75
CA CYS A 80 17.03 -9.26 -6.93
C CYS A 80 16.97 -10.75 -7.32
N ALA A 81 18.09 -11.28 -7.82
CA ALA A 81 18.21 -12.69 -8.19
C ALA A 81 18.59 -13.55 -6.97
N GLY A 82 18.15 -14.82 -6.99
CA GLY A 82 18.45 -15.80 -5.94
C GLY A 82 17.41 -15.80 -4.81
N ALA A 83 17.79 -16.38 -3.67
CA ALA A 83 16.93 -16.43 -2.49
C ALA A 83 17.04 -15.11 -1.69
N PRO A 84 15.95 -14.66 -1.04
CA PRO A 84 16.01 -13.50 -0.16
C PRO A 84 16.88 -13.79 1.07
N ILE A 85 17.69 -12.80 1.46
CA ILE A 85 18.56 -12.83 2.64
C ILE A 85 17.86 -12.26 3.88
N ALA A 86 16.84 -11.44 3.67
CA ALA A 86 15.96 -10.94 4.71
C ALA A 86 14.55 -10.73 4.14
N THR A 87 13.54 -10.89 5.00
CA THR A 87 12.14 -10.65 4.69
C THR A 87 11.56 -9.75 5.78
N GLN A 88 11.00 -8.62 5.37
CA GLN A 88 10.29 -7.68 6.23
C GLN A 88 8.78 -7.84 6.05
N THR A 89 8.06 -7.88 7.17
CA THR A 89 6.59 -7.90 7.23
C THR A 89 6.10 -7.01 8.38
N THR A 90 4.78 -6.84 8.48
CA THR A 90 4.11 -6.24 9.63
C THR A 90 3.33 -7.30 10.42
N THR A 91 3.14 -7.09 11.72
CA THR A 91 2.39 -8.03 12.58
C THR A 91 0.88 -8.04 12.34
N THR A 92 0.36 -7.00 11.71
CA THR A 92 -1.06 -6.84 11.39
C THR A 92 -1.20 -6.27 9.98
N ASN A 93 -2.31 -6.63 9.33
CA ASN A 93 -2.60 -6.27 7.96
C ASN A 93 -3.43 -4.97 7.89
N PRO A 94 -3.08 -4.02 7.01
CA PRO A 94 -3.95 -2.90 6.68
C PRO A 94 -5.23 -3.36 5.98
N SER A 95 -6.22 -2.46 5.93
CA SER A 95 -7.42 -2.62 5.12
C SER A 95 -7.70 -1.41 4.26
N ILE A 96 -8.24 -1.64 3.06
CA ILE A 96 -8.62 -0.60 2.11
C ILE A 96 -10.12 -0.65 1.87
N SER A 97 -10.83 0.44 2.14
CA SER A 97 -12.27 0.55 1.86
C SER A 97 -12.55 1.58 0.77
N TYR A 98 -13.60 1.31 -0.02
CA TYR A 98 -13.98 2.14 -1.15
C TYR A 98 -14.65 3.43 -0.68
N LEU A 99 -14.28 4.56 -1.31
CA LEU A 99 -14.96 5.84 -1.12
C LEU A 99 -15.82 6.20 -2.34
N SER A 100 -15.18 6.32 -3.50
CA SER A 100 -15.83 6.79 -4.74
C SER A 100 -14.90 6.56 -5.93
N THR A 101 -15.44 6.62 -7.15
CA THR A 101 -14.65 6.68 -8.38
C THR A 101 -14.72 8.08 -8.96
N ALA A 102 -13.61 8.61 -9.47
CA ALA A 102 -13.60 9.90 -10.16
C ALA A 102 -12.52 9.97 -11.23
N ASP A 103 -12.78 10.76 -12.28
CA ASP A 103 -11.74 11.22 -13.20
C ASP A 103 -10.94 12.34 -12.51
N THR A 104 -9.64 12.14 -12.31
CA THR A 104 -8.77 13.08 -11.59
C THR A 104 -7.43 13.26 -12.28
N ALA A 105 -6.79 14.40 -12.03
CA ALA A 105 -5.45 14.66 -12.54
C ALA A 105 -4.42 13.84 -11.76
N VAL A 106 -3.78 12.88 -12.43
CA VAL A 106 -2.72 12.03 -11.87
C VAL A 106 -1.37 12.42 -12.47
N GLN A 107 -0.42 12.75 -11.60
CA GLN A 107 0.96 13.02 -11.97
C GLN A 107 1.81 11.75 -11.77
N ALA A 108 2.31 11.20 -12.89
CA ALA A 108 3.12 9.97 -12.89
C ALA A 108 4.56 10.16 -12.40
N GLY A 109 4.99 11.40 -12.13
CA GLY A 109 6.33 11.70 -11.62
C GLY A 109 6.69 13.18 -11.68
N ILE A 110 7.79 13.54 -11.01
CA ILE A 110 8.29 14.92 -10.94
C ILE A 110 8.54 15.45 -12.36
N GLY A 111 8.02 16.65 -12.63
CA GLY A 111 8.19 17.33 -13.93
C GLY A 111 7.37 16.74 -15.08
N LYS A 112 6.53 15.72 -14.84
CA LYS A 112 5.58 15.22 -15.84
C LYS A 112 4.25 15.97 -15.71
N PRO A 113 3.60 16.36 -16.83
CA PRO A 113 2.27 16.95 -16.77
C PRO A 113 1.27 15.92 -16.22
N PRO A 114 0.29 16.34 -15.39
CA PRO A 114 -0.77 15.44 -14.95
C PRO A 114 -1.64 15.00 -16.12
N THR A 115 -2.13 13.76 -16.06
CA THR A 115 -3.11 13.21 -17.01
C THR A 115 -4.42 12.93 -16.29
N THR A 116 -5.55 13.17 -16.95
CA THR A 116 -6.85 12.78 -16.41
C THR A 116 -6.99 11.26 -16.45
N THR A 117 -7.09 10.65 -15.28
CA THR A 117 -7.21 9.20 -15.11
C THR A 117 -8.40 8.91 -14.22
N ARG A 118 -9.19 7.89 -14.59
CA ARG A 118 -10.25 7.37 -13.74
C ARG A 118 -9.64 6.54 -12.63
N ILE A 119 -9.83 6.95 -11.38
CA ILE A 119 -9.29 6.27 -10.20
C ILE A 119 -10.41 5.91 -9.22
N ASP A 120 -10.18 4.87 -8.42
CA ASP A 120 -10.95 4.61 -7.21
C ASP A 120 -10.27 5.27 -6.02
N LYS A 121 -10.98 6.19 -5.39
CA LYS A 121 -10.59 6.79 -4.12
C LYS A 121 -10.91 5.84 -2.99
N VAL A 122 -9.99 5.74 -2.05
CA VAL A 122 -10.07 4.75 -0.98
C VAL A 122 -9.68 5.36 0.37
N ASN A 123 -10.23 4.78 1.44
CA ASN A 123 -9.71 4.93 2.79
C ASN A 123 -8.74 3.79 3.07
N ILE A 124 -7.60 4.10 3.67
CA ILE A 124 -6.60 3.13 4.11
C ILE A 124 -6.59 3.19 5.64
N ASN A 125 -6.80 2.04 6.27
CA ASN A 125 -6.74 1.90 7.72
C ASN A 125 -5.63 0.92 8.09
N ILE A 126 -4.63 1.41 8.80
CA ILE A 126 -3.46 0.67 9.25
C ILE A 126 -3.62 0.48 10.77
N PRO A 127 -3.88 -0.74 11.26
CA PRO A 127 -3.95 -1.00 12.69
C PRO A 127 -2.57 -0.81 13.36
N PRO A 128 -2.51 -0.75 14.70
CA PRO A 128 -1.24 -0.78 15.41
C PRO A 128 -0.45 -2.03 15.01
N HIS A 129 0.84 -1.87 14.76
CA HIS A 129 1.68 -2.93 14.23
C HIS A 129 3.14 -2.76 14.64
N ASN A 130 3.90 -3.85 14.56
CA ASN A 130 5.35 -3.85 14.60
C ASN A 130 5.91 -4.22 13.23
N VAL A 131 7.09 -3.70 12.90
CA VAL A 131 7.90 -4.20 11.80
C VAL A 131 8.68 -5.42 12.27
N VAL A 132 8.60 -6.50 11.51
CA VAL A 132 9.33 -7.74 11.79
C VAL A 132 10.24 -8.04 10.61
N VAL A 133 11.51 -8.29 10.89
CA VAL A 133 12.49 -8.69 9.87
C VAL A 133 13.07 -10.04 10.25
N THR A 134 13.06 -10.98 9.33
CA THR A 134 13.54 -12.35 9.53
C THR A 134 14.52 -12.74 8.42
N GLY A 135 15.47 -13.61 8.72
CA GLY A 135 16.44 -14.10 7.74
C GLY A 135 17.70 -14.66 8.41
N PRO A 136 18.52 -15.45 7.69
CA PRO A 136 19.65 -16.18 8.28
C PRO A 136 20.72 -15.30 8.95
N GLY A 137 20.88 -14.06 8.48
CA GLY A 137 21.86 -13.09 8.98
C GLY A 137 21.24 -11.86 9.63
N VAL A 138 19.94 -11.87 9.89
CA VAL A 138 19.24 -10.72 10.47
C VAL A 138 19.51 -10.68 11.98
N GLN A 139 19.94 -9.51 12.45
CA GLN A 139 20.22 -9.25 13.86
C GLN A 139 19.49 -8.00 14.32
N ARG A 140 18.94 -8.04 15.53
CA ARG A 140 18.42 -6.85 16.20
C ARG A 140 19.54 -6.20 16.99
N VAL A 141 19.85 -4.95 16.66
CA VAL A 141 20.88 -4.15 17.34
C VAL A 141 20.29 -2.84 17.85
N VAL A 142 20.97 -2.20 18.80
CA VAL A 142 20.64 -0.84 19.25
C VAL A 142 21.82 0.05 18.90
N GLU A 143 21.59 1.03 18.04
CA GLU A 143 22.61 1.99 17.58
C GLU A 143 22.10 3.41 17.84
N SER A 144 22.90 4.21 18.54
CA SER A 144 22.53 5.59 18.95
C SER A 144 21.17 5.67 19.67
N GLY A 145 20.82 4.65 20.45
CA GLY A 145 19.57 4.58 21.20
C GLY A 145 18.34 4.12 20.41
N GLN A 146 18.47 3.90 19.10
CA GLN A 146 17.40 3.38 18.23
C GLN A 146 17.60 1.88 17.99
N ALA A 147 16.56 1.09 18.23
CA ALA A 147 16.56 -0.32 17.83
C ALA A 147 16.44 -0.45 16.31
N LYS A 148 17.20 -1.38 15.72
CA LYS A 148 17.25 -1.62 14.28
C LYS A 148 17.38 -3.11 13.99
N TRP A 149 16.78 -3.57 12.91
CA TRP A 149 17.04 -4.86 12.29
C TRP A 149 18.10 -4.70 11.22
N CYS A 150 19.25 -5.33 11.38
CA CYS A 150 20.36 -5.20 10.44
C CYS A 150 20.77 -6.54 9.85
N PHE A 151 21.19 -6.52 8.58
CA PHE A 151 21.72 -7.66 7.84
C PHE A 151 22.73 -7.19 6.79
N ASN A 152 23.65 -8.08 6.41
CA ASN A 152 24.66 -7.78 5.40
C ASN A 152 24.11 -8.07 4.00
N VAL A 153 24.08 -7.07 3.14
CA VAL A 153 23.72 -7.23 1.71
C VAL A 153 24.89 -7.82 0.93
N ASN A 154 26.12 -7.54 1.33
CA ASN A 154 27.32 -8.21 0.84
C ASN A 154 28.43 -8.13 1.90
N SER A 155 29.65 -8.57 1.59
CA SER A 155 30.78 -8.56 2.53
C SER A 155 31.20 -7.17 3.02
N THR A 156 30.78 -6.11 2.34
CA THR A 156 31.16 -4.71 2.62
C THR A 156 29.98 -3.78 2.92
N SER A 157 28.75 -4.23 2.69
CA SER A 157 27.54 -3.41 2.82
C SER A 157 26.55 -4.05 3.79
N ARG A 158 26.05 -3.23 4.70
CA ARG A 158 25.06 -3.58 5.73
C ARG A 158 23.85 -2.67 5.60
N THR A 159 22.67 -3.26 5.59
CA THR A 159 21.40 -2.54 5.63
C THR A 159 20.84 -2.65 7.04
N CYS A 160 20.26 -1.56 7.53
CA CYS A 160 19.55 -1.51 8.80
C CYS A 160 18.17 -0.88 8.60
N ILE A 161 17.14 -1.57 9.05
CA ILE A 161 15.74 -1.14 9.06
C ILE A 161 15.41 -0.72 10.48
N ASP A 162 14.80 0.45 10.65
CA ASP A 162 14.41 0.93 11.97
C ASP A 162 13.35 0.00 12.59
N ASP A 163 13.55 -0.31 13.87
CA ASP A 163 12.56 -0.96 14.72
C ASP A 163 12.03 0.08 15.72
N PRO A 164 10.98 0.84 15.36
CA PRO A 164 10.38 1.82 16.26
C PRO A 164 9.60 1.16 17.41
N GLY A 165 9.51 -0.18 17.46
CA GLY A 165 8.54 -0.90 18.27
C GLY A 165 7.13 -0.73 17.71
N THR A 166 6.15 -0.63 18.61
CA THR A 166 4.73 -0.51 18.21
C THR A 166 4.47 0.83 17.57
N THR A 167 4.18 0.79 16.27
CA THR A 167 3.61 1.92 15.54
C THR A 167 2.12 1.99 15.85
N THR A 168 1.63 3.19 16.16
CA THR A 168 0.21 3.41 16.47
C THR A 168 -0.67 3.26 15.23
N ALA A 169 -1.98 3.09 15.43
CA ALA A 169 -2.93 3.07 14.33
C ALA A 169 -2.85 4.35 13.48
N GLN A 170 -3.02 4.21 12.17
CA GLN A 170 -3.00 5.31 11.21
C GLN A 170 -4.15 5.13 10.23
N ALA A 171 -4.71 6.25 9.78
CA ALA A 171 -5.69 6.28 8.71
C ALA A 171 -5.33 7.37 7.71
N SER A 172 -5.53 7.09 6.43
CA SER A 172 -5.29 8.02 5.34
C SER A 172 -6.29 7.80 4.20
N THR A 173 -6.32 8.73 3.27
CA THR A 173 -7.00 8.56 1.99
C THR A 173 -5.98 8.38 0.88
N GLY A 174 -6.36 7.63 -0.14
CA GLY A 174 -5.52 7.37 -1.30
C GLY A 174 -6.34 7.14 -2.56
N GLY A 175 -5.64 6.79 -3.63
CA GLY A 175 -6.23 6.39 -4.89
C GLY A 175 -5.61 5.10 -5.41
N MET A 176 -6.39 4.34 -6.16
CA MET A 176 -5.94 3.14 -6.86
C MET A 176 -6.48 3.17 -8.28
N TYR A 177 -5.70 2.66 -9.22
CA TYR A 177 -6.18 2.30 -10.55
C TYR A 177 -5.29 1.22 -11.16
N ILE A 178 -5.83 0.49 -12.13
CA ILE A 178 -5.09 -0.48 -12.93
C ILE A 178 -5.00 0.04 -14.36
N SER A 179 -3.80 -0.04 -14.95
CA SER A 179 -3.60 0.13 -16.39
C SER A 179 -2.86 -1.09 -16.93
N GLY A 180 -3.52 -1.85 -17.81
CA GLY A 180 -3.01 -3.14 -18.27
C GLY A 180 -2.81 -4.11 -17.09
N ASN A 181 -1.56 -4.54 -16.89
CA ASN A 181 -1.19 -5.45 -15.80
C ASN A 181 -0.52 -4.74 -14.61
N THR A 182 -0.60 -3.41 -14.57
CA THR A 182 0.05 -2.59 -13.55
C THR A 182 -0.99 -1.94 -12.64
N LEU A 183 -0.86 -2.20 -11.34
CA LEU A 183 -1.53 -1.50 -10.26
C LEU A 183 -0.72 -0.26 -9.90
N TYR A 184 -1.41 0.86 -9.75
CA TYR A 184 -0.83 2.11 -9.26
C TYR A 184 -1.48 2.51 -7.94
N LEU A 185 -0.66 2.81 -6.94
CA LEU A 185 -1.07 3.37 -5.67
C LEU A 185 -0.77 4.87 -5.67
N LEU A 186 -1.74 5.66 -5.21
CA LEU A 186 -1.72 7.11 -5.32
C LEU A 186 -1.97 7.79 -3.98
N SER A 187 -1.29 8.91 -3.77
CA SER A 187 -1.56 9.85 -2.68
C SER A 187 -2.12 11.17 -3.20
N PRO A 188 -3.05 11.80 -2.45
CA PRO A 188 -3.54 13.13 -2.79
C PRO A 188 -2.44 14.19 -2.57
N THR A 189 -2.20 15.00 -3.59
CA THR A 189 -1.31 16.16 -3.57
C THR A 189 -2.08 17.39 -4.05
N GLY A 190 -2.71 18.10 -3.12
CA GLY A 190 -3.60 19.23 -3.43
C GLY A 190 -4.81 18.77 -4.27
N PRO A 191 -5.08 19.39 -5.44
CA PRO A 191 -6.17 18.96 -6.33
C PRO A 191 -5.80 17.76 -7.22
N THR A 192 -4.56 17.28 -7.14
CA THR A 192 -4.03 16.19 -7.97
C THR A 192 -3.73 14.95 -7.15
N TYR A 193 -3.45 13.84 -7.81
CA TYR A 193 -2.88 12.64 -7.20
C TYR A 193 -1.48 12.37 -7.76
N THR A 194 -0.57 11.92 -6.92
CA THR A 194 0.78 11.51 -7.33
C THR A 194 0.90 10.00 -7.22
N VAL A 195 1.57 9.37 -8.19
CA VAL A 195 1.93 7.96 -8.07
C VAL A 195 3.00 7.81 -6.99
N ASP A 196 2.67 7.04 -5.95
CA ASP A 196 3.62 6.68 -4.90
C ASP A 196 4.41 5.44 -5.32
N GLU A 197 3.67 4.41 -5.72
CA GLU A 197 4.20 3.09 -6.06
C GLU A 197 3.40 2.46 -7.20
N PHE A 198 4.05 1.55 -7.91
CA PHE A 198 3.39 0.72 -8.90
C PHE A 198 3.86 -0.74 -8.79
N TYR A 199 2.94 -1.64 -9.08
CA TYR A 199 3.16 -3.07 -9.00
C TYR A 199 2.64 -3.76 -10.25
N THR A 200 3.28 -4.82 -10.69
CA THR A 200 2.82 -5.67 -11.79
C THR A 200 2.22 -6.95 -11.23
N ARG A 201 1.11 -7.42 -11.80
CA ARG A 201 0.47 -8.67 -11.35
C ARG A 201 1.41 -9.86 -11.55
N LYS A 202 1.48 -10.75 -10.56
CA LYS A 202 2.18 -12.04 -10.67
C LYS A 202 1.33 -13.09 -11.40
#